data_AF-A0A8T3DP84-F1
#
_entry.id   AF-A0A8T3DP84-F1
#
_cell.length_a   1.000
_cell.length_b   1.000
_cell.length_c   1.000
_cell.angle_alpha   90.00
_cell.angle_beta   90.00
_cell.angle_gamma   90.00
#
_symmetry.space_group_name_H-M   'P 1'
#
loop_
_entity.id
_entity.type
_entity.pdbx_description
1 polymer ?
#
loop_
_entity_poly.entity_id
_entity_poly.type
_entity_poly.pdbx_seq_one_letter_code
_entity_poly.pdbx_strand_id
1 'polypeptide(L)'
;MASRCNVENACYNLGICAERNAISKAVSEGHTHFRAIAIASDLKEEFISPCGGCRQFMREFGVNWDVYLTKADGSYDVKTVGRPPARVLWARSCNKEE
;
A
#
# COMPACT_ATOMS: atom_id res chain seq x y z
N MET A 1 6.76 3.87 -11.74
CA MET A 1 5.33 3.72 -11.38
C MET A 1 5.07 2.22 -11.30
N ALA A 2 4.95 1.65 -10.11
CA ALA A 2 4.80 0.21 -9.92
C ALA A 2 3.44 -0.07 -9.26
N SER A 3 2.63 -0.93 -9.89
CA SER A 3 1.41 -1.48 -9.30
C SER A 3 1.70 -2.91 -8.84
N ARG A 4 1.30 -3.27 -7.62
CA ARG A 4 1.49 -4.61 -7.05
C ARG A 4 0.28 -5.05 -6.23
N CYS A 5 0.16 -6.36 -6.07
CA CYS A 5 -0.88 -7.01 -5.28
C CYS A 5 -0.33 -7.86 -4.13
N ASN A 6 -1.22 -8.27 -3.23
CA ASN A 6 -0.90 -9.25 -2.20
C ASN A 6 -0.60 -10.61 -2.86
N VAL A 7 0.34 -11.34 -2.26
CA VAL A 7 0.70 -12.69 -2.66
C VAL A 7 0.59 -13.56 -1.43
N GLU A 8 -0.36 -14.50 -1.48
CA GLU A 8 -0.68 -15.40 -0.39
C GLU A 8 0.17 -16.67 -0.42
N ASN A 9 0.17 -17.40 0.69
CA ASN A 9 0.82 -18.70 0.80
C ASN A 9 -0.05 -19.62 1.67
N ALA A 10 0.08 -20.94 1.49
CA ALA A 10 -0.60 -21.93 2.34
C ALA A 10 -0.19 -21.79 3.82
N CYS A 11 1.06 -21.40 4.07
CA CYS A 11 1.49 -20.94 5.40
C CYS A 11 1.18 -19.44 5.51
N TYR A 12 0.06 -19.09 6.15
CA TYR A 12 -0.49 -17.73 6.13
C TYR A 12 0.44 -16.63 6.65
N ASN A 13 1.43 -16.97 7.48
CA ASN A 13 2.45 -16.03 7.95
C ASN A 13 3.49 -15.64 6.87
N LEU A 14 3.57 -16.37 5.75
CA LEU A 14 4.48 -16.09 4.64
C LEU A 14 3.85 -15.15 3.60
N GLY A 15 2.56 -14.83 3.72
CA GLY A 15 1.88 -13.90 2.82
C GLY A 15 2.46 -12.48 2.90
N ILE A 16 2.47 -11.79 1.75
CA ILE A 16 2.90 -10.40 1.63
C ILE A 16 1.75 -9.54 1.11
N CYS A 17 1.46 -8.44 1.81
CA CYS A 17 0.42 -7.50 1.36
C CYS A 17 0.90 -6.67 0.16
N ALA A 18 -0.06 -6.11 -0.58
CA ALA A 18 0.19 -5.33 -1.78
C ALA A 18 1.16 -4.16 -1.56
N GLU A 19 1.05 -3.47 -0.43
CA GLU A 19 1.87 -2.31 -0.07
C GLU A 19 3.33 -2.71 0.09
N ARG A 20 3.59 -3.78 0.84
CA ARG A 20 4.96 -4.30 1.05
C ARG A 20 5.56 -4.81 -0.26
N ASN A 21 4.75 -5.45 -1.10
CA ASN A 21 5.21 -5.89 -2.42
C ASN A 21 5.59 -4.69 -3.33
N ALA A 22 4.75 -3.64 -3.35
CA ALA A 22 5.01 -2.41 -4.11
C ALA A 22 6.30 -1.72 -3.66
N ILE A 23 6.48 -1.55 -2.35
CA ILE A 23 7.65 -0.87 -1.79
C ILE A 23 8.91 -1.70 -2.00
N SER A 24 8.89 -3.01 -1.71
CA SER A 24 10.04 -3.89 -1.92
C SER A 24 10.51 -3.89 -3.38
N LYS A 25 9.58 -3.82 -4.34
CA LYS A 25 9.94 -3.67 -5.75
C LYS A 25 10.60 -2.33 -6.05
N ALA A 26 10.03 -1.23 -5.56
CA ALA A 26 10.60 0.09 -5.79
C ALA A 26 12.02 0.19 -5.20
N VAL A 27 12.22 -0.33 -3.99
CA VAL A 27 13.51 -0.36 -3.30
C VAL A 27 14.53 -1.22 -4.06
N SER A 28 14.14 -2.38 -4.59
CA SER A 28 15.06 -3.22 -5.38
C SER A 28 15.47 -2.58 -6.72
N GLU A 29 14.72 -1.59 -7.20
CA GLU A 29 15.08 -0.75 -8.35
C GLU A 29 15.85 0.53 -7.94
N GLY A 30 16.21 0.68 -6.67
CA GLY A 30 16.95 1.84 -6.15
C GLY A 30 16.08 3.04 -5.76
N HIS A 31 14.74 2.90 -5.75
CA HIS A 31 13.83 3.96 -5.32
C HIS A 31 13.51 3.84 -3.82
N THR A 32 14.06 4.75 -3.02
CA THR A 32 13.90 4.75 -1.55
C THR A 32 13.14 5.95 -0.99
N HIS A 33 12.69 6.88 -1.85
CA HIS A 33 11.99 8.09 -1.44
C HIS A 33 10.59 8.17 -2.07
N PHE A 34 9.56 8.38 -1.23
CA PHE A 34 8.14 8.33 -1.61
C PHE A 34 7.33 9.54 -1.03
N ARG A 35 6.43 10.15 -1.85
CA ARG A 35 5.08 10.87 -1.76
C ARG A 35 3.92 10.12 -1.34
N ALA A 36 3.68 9.00 -1.96
CA ALA A 36 2.45 8.37 -1.60
C ALA A 36 2.46 6.92 -1.88
N ILE A 37 1.44 6.27 -1.38
CA ILE A 37 0.97 5.01 -1.87
C ILE A 37 -0.55 5.11 -1.95
N ALA A 38 -1.14 4.68 -3.04
CA ALA A 38 -2.58 4.45 -3.11
C ALA A 38 -2.87 2.99 -2.89
N ILE A 39 -3.91 2.67 -2.12
CA ILE A 39 -4.29 1.32 -1.77
C ILE A 39 -5.72 1.13 -2.23
N ALA A 40 -5.93 0.17 -3.11
CA ALA A 40 -7.25 -0.19 -3.60
C ALA A 40 -7.64 -1.60 -3.18
N SER A 41 -8.91 -1.81 -2.85
CA SER A 41 -9.51 -3.14 -2.67
C SER A 41 -10.91 -3.16 -3.27
N ASP A 42 -11.52 -4.34 -3.32
CA ASP A 42 -12.89 -4.50 -3.79
C ASP A 42 -13.92 -4.28 -2.66
N LEU A 43 -13.50 -3.69 -1.51
CA LEU A 43 -14.41 -3.25 -0.45
C LEU A 43 -15.28 -2.10 -0.96
N LYS A 44 -16.59 -2.24 -0.80
CA LYS A 44 -17.58 -1.27 -1.30
C LYS A 44 -17.90 -0.18 -0.28
N GLU A 45 -18.19 -0.58 0.96
CA GLU A 45 -18.70 0.33 1.98
C GLU A 45 -17.58 1.05 2.76
N GLU A 46 -16.38 0.47 2.81
CA GLU A 46 -15.28 0.91 3.68
C GLU A 46 -14.00 1.22 2.90
N PHE A 47 -13.26 2.24 3.36
CA PHE A 47 -11.93 2.51 2.85
C PHE A 47 -10.97 1.42 3.31
N ILE A 48 -10.20 0.84 2.38
CA ILE A 48 -9.16 -0.11 2.74
C ILE A 48 -8.10 0.55 3.61
N SER A 49 -7.78 -0.04 4.76
CA SER A 49 -6.76 0.47 5.67
C SER A 49 -5.54 -0.46 5.66
N PRO A 50 -4.30 0.06 5.53
CA PRO A 50 -3.11 -0.77 5.55
C PRO A 50 -2.95 -1.44 6.91
N CYS A 51 -2.52 -2.71 6.93
CA CYS A 51 -2.30 -3.42 8.19
C CYS A 51 -1.13 -2.83 9.00
N GLY A 52 -1.03 -3.17 10.28
CA GLY A 52 0.03 -2.65 11.17
C GLY A 52 1.44 -2.88 10.63
N GLY A 53 1.70 -4.06 10.05
CA GLY A 53 2.98 -4.38 9.43
C GLY A 53 3.30 -3.51 8.22
N CYS A 54 2.32 -3.23 7.35
CA CYS A 54 2.49 -2.32 6.22
C CYS A 54 2.76 -0.89 6.68
N ARG A 55 2.07 -0.41 7.72
CA ARG A 55 2.33 0.92 8.31
C ARG A 55 3.73 1.04 8.86
N GLN A 56 4.22 0.03 9.57
CA GLN A 56 5.59 0.02 10.07
C GLN A 56 6.61 -0.03 8.92
N PHE A 57 6.37 -0.88 7.93
CA PHE A 57 7.23 -0.98 6.74
C PHE A 57 7.31 0.33 5.97
N MET A 58 6.17 1.04 5.82
CA MET A 58 6.13 2.36 5.20
C MET A 58 6.96 3.40 5.96
N ARG A 59 6.94 3.35 7.30
CA ARG A 59 7.69 4.29 8.15
C ARG A 59 9.21 4.18 7.99
N GLU A 60 9.71 3.00 7.64
CA GLU A 60 11.15 2.78 7.38
C GLU A 60 11.67 3.67 6.26
N PHE A 61 10.83 3.98 5.27
CA PHE A 61 11.19 4.80 4.10
C PHE A 61 10.74 6.25 4.24
N GLY A 62 10.50 6.69 5.47
CA GLY A 62 10.09 8.04 5.81
C GLY A 62 8.69 8.10 6.39
N VAL A 63 8.48 9.13 7.19
CA VAL A 63 7.16 9.42 7.79
C VAL A 63 6.36 10.41 6.95
N ASN A 64 6.95 10.93 5.87
CA ASN A 64 6.45 12.13 5.25
C ASN A 64 5.82 11.94 3.87
N TRP A 65 4.81 11.06 3.82
CA TRP A 65 4.18 10.67 2.58
C TRP A 65 2.74 10.20 2.76
N ASP A 66 1.92 10.50 1.76
CA ASP A 66 0.49 10.33 1.72
C ASP A 66 0.09 8.86 1.47
N VAL A 67 -1.02 8.44 2.04
CA VAL A 67 -1.59 7.11 1.86
C VAL A 67 -3.02 7.33 1.41
N TYR A 68 -3.28 7.07 0.13
CA TYR A 68 -4.62 7.16 -0.45
C TYR A 68 -5.33 5.83 -0.20
N LEU A 69 -6.38 5.87 0.59
CA LEU A 69 -7.22 4.71 0.90
C LEU A 69 -8.42 4.80 -0.02
N THR A 70 -8.55 3.90 -0.99
CA THR A 70 -9.63 3.98 -1.99
C THR A 70 -10.74 2.98 -1.70
N LYS A 71 -11.94 3.30 -2.18
CA LYS A 71 -13.08 2.38 -2.29
C LYS A 71 -13.28 1.94 -3.74
N ALA A 72 -14.11 0.92 -3.93
CA ALA A 72 -14.47 0.42 -5.26
C ALA A 72 -15.20 1.47 -6.14
N ASP A 73 -15.87 2.45 -5.54
CA ASP A 73 -16.56 3.55 -6.24
C ASP A 73 -15.61 4.67 -6.74
N GLY A 74 -14.31 4.56 -6.44
CA GLY A 74 -13.30 5.56 -6.79
C GLY A 74 -13.17 6.71 -5.80
N SER A 75 -14.00 6.77 -4.76
CA SER A 75 -13.80 7.69 -3.64
C SER A 75 -12.54 7.30 -2.86
N TYR A 76 -11.88 8.29 -2.24
CA TYR A 76 -10.68 8.05 -1.47
C TYR A 76 -10.55 8.98 -0.25
N ASP A 77 -9.88 8.48 0.78
CA ASP A 77 -9.45 9.23 1.96
C ASP A 77 -7.92 9.27 2.00
N VAL A 78 -7.35 10.43 2.32
CA VAL A 78 -5.90 10.62 2.34
C VAL A 78 -5.43 10.73 3.78
N LYS A 79 -4.53 9.81 4.17
CA LYS A 79 -3.77 9.88 5.42
C LYS A 79 -2.32 10.20 5.13
N THR A 80 -1.53 10.53 6.13
CA THR A 80 -0.07 10.60 5.98
C THR A 80 0.56 9.60 6.93
N VAL A 81 1.70 9.04 6.55
CA VAL A 81 2.50 8.17 7.42
C VAL A 81 2.96 8.92 8.71
N GLY A 82 3.01 10.27 8.66
CA GLY A 82 3.45 11.18 9.72
C GLY A 82 3.38 12.72 9.48
N ARG A 83 3.07 13.23 8.25
CA ARG A 83 2.81 14.66 7.83
C ARG A 83 4.06 15.56 7.54
N PRO A 84 4.14 16.49 6.53
CA PRO A 84 3.78 16.55 5.04
C PRO A 84 4.99 16.95 4.04
N PRO A 85 5.01 16.86 2.66
CA PRO A 85 5.14 15.72 1.67
C PRO A 85 6.19 15.82 0.45
N ALA A 86 6.63 14.72 -0.28
CA ALA A 86 7.09 14.59 -1.76
C ALA A 86 7.33 13.14 -2.51
N ARG A 87 6.64 12.79 -3.67
CA ARG A 87 6.38 11.63 -4.71
C ARG A 87 5.50 10.27 -4.72
N VAL A 88 4.34 10.13 -5.41
CA VAL A 88 3.32 9.00 -5.31
C VAL A 88 3.68 7.56 -5.84
N LEU A 89 3.24 6.48 -5.14
CA LEU A 89 3.22 5.01 -5.47
C LEU A 89 1.77 4.46 -5.48
N TRP A 90 1.55 3.20 -5.92
CA TRP A 90 0.22 2.53 -5.96
C TRP A 90 0.33 1.04 -5.56
N ALA A 91 -0.67 0.52 -4.84
CA ALA A 91 -0.84 -0.85 -4.34
C ALA A 91 -2.32 -1.27 -4.47
N ARG A 92 -2.60 -2.52 -4.84
CA ARG A 92 -3.96 -3.05 -4.95
C ARG A 92 -4.07 -4.36 -4.18
N SER A 93 -4.92 -4.41 -3.17
CA SER A 93 -5.35 -5.66 -2.55
C SER A 93 -6.26 -6.39 -3.53
N CYS A 94 -5.84 -7.57 -3.99
CA CYS A 94 -6.67 -8.48 -4.77
C CYS A 94 -7.21 -9.57 -3.84
N ASN A 95 -8.52 -9.68 -3.72
CA ASN A 95 -9.13 -10.91 -3.24
C ASN A 95 -9.20 -11.90 -4.41
N LYS A 96 -8.95 -13.19 -4.13
CA LYS A 96 -9.31 -14.25 -5.08
C LYS A 96 -10.83 -14.35 -5.14
N GLU A 97 -11.39 -14.41 -6.34
CA GLU A 97 -12.55 -15.27 -6.56
C GLU A 97 -12.06 -16.71 -6.38
N GLU A 98 -12.82 -17.52 -5.64
CA GLU A 98 -12.45 -18.89 -5.19
C GLU A 98 -11.82 -19.77 -6.28
#